data_AF-A0A9X8H9Q8-F1
#
_entry.id   AF-A0A9X8H9Q8-F1
#
_cell.length_a   1.000
_cell.length_b   1.000
_cell.length_c   1.000
_cell.angle_alpha   90.00
_cell.angle_beta   90.00
_cell.angle_gamma   90.00
#
_symmetry.space_group_name_H-M   'P 1'
#
loop_
_entity.id
_entity.type
_entity.pdbx_description
1 polymer ?
#
loop_
_entity_poly.entity_id
_entity_poly.type
_entity_poly.pdbx_seq_one_letter_code
_entity_poly.pdbx_strand_id
1 'polypeptide(L)'
;DKHADAMQGLLDMGFGFVEIGSVTPLPQDGNPKPRVFRLVEDRGVINRYGFNSQGHAKVRERLEKYKYWTLSTTTSKQYRRGPLGVNLGKNKTSDSPIEDYVRGVEALGPFGDYLVINISSPNTPGLRSLQVNSFIAQ
;
A
#
# COMPACT_ATOMS: atom_id res chain seq x y z
N ASP A 1 2.80 5.55 3.17
CA ASP A 1 1.47 6.20 3.20
C ASP A 1 0.42 5.15 2.86
N LYS A 2 -0.50 4.78 3.76
CA LYS A 2 -1.36 3.61 3.52
C LYS A 2 -2.42 3.81 2.44
N HIS A 3 -2.86 5.04 2.20
CA HIS A 3 -4.04 5.29 1.37
C HIS A 3 -3.83 6.33 0.29
N ALA A 4 -2.57 6.63 -0.05
CA ALA A 4 -2.20 7.63 -1.06
C ALA A 4 -2.61 9.07 -0.69
N ASP A 5 -2.55 9.42 0.60
CA ASP A 5 -2.93 10.74 1.12
C ASP A 5 -1.81 11.79 1.01
N ALA A 6 -0.55 11.39 0.98
CA ALA A 6 0.60 12.28 1.23
C ALA A 6 1.80 12.04 0.29
N MET A 7 1.60 11.40 -0.86
CA MET A 7 2.67 11.02 -1.79
C MET A 7 3.60 12.18 -2.15
N GLN A 8 3.05 13.31 -2.63
CA GLN A 8 3.87 14.47 -2.99
C GLN A 8 4.59 15.07 -1.78
N GLY A 9 3.91 15.18 -0.64
CA GLY A 9 4.52 15.72 0.58
C GLY A 9 5.73 14.91 1.04
N LEU A 10 5.66 13.58 0.92
CA LEU A 10 6.80 12.69 1.17
C LEU A 10 7.94 12.96 0.17
N LEU A 11 7.65 13.02 -1.13
CA LEU A 11 8.68 13.32 -2.14
C LEU A 11 9.35 14.68 -1.91
N ASP A 12 8.57 15.70 -1.55
CA ASP A 12 9.07 17.05 -1.28
C ASP A 12 9.94 17.13 -0.01
N MET A 13 9.72 16.23 0.97
CA MET A 13 10.62 16.06 2.12
C MET A 13 11.97 15.44 1.75
N GLY A 14 12.10 14.93 0.53
CA GLY A 14 13.37 14.46 -0.04
C GLY A 14 13.52 12.95 -0.13
N PHE A 15 12.45 12.17 0.07
CA PHE A 15 12.46 10.74 -0.24
C PHE A 15 12.66 10.53 -1.74
N GLY A 16 13.56 9.60 -2.11
CA GLY A 16 13.85 9.29 -3.53
C GLY A 16 12.72 8.55 -4.24
N PHE A 17 11.83 7.88 -3.50
CA PHE A 17 10.62 7.23 -3.97
C PHE A 17 9.62 7.12 -2.82
N VAL A 18 8.35 6.82 -3.13
CA VAL A 18 7.31 6.56 -2.12
C VAL A 18 6.63 5.23 -2.41
N GLU A 19 6.42 4.42 -1.38
CA GLU A 19 5.55 3.24 -1.47
C GLU A 19 4.25 3.49 -0.68
N ILE A 20 3.11 3.32 -1.36
CA ILE A 20 1.80 3.37 -0.70
C ILE A 20 1.29 1.98 -0.32
N GLY A 21 0.35 1.90 0.63
CA GLY A 21 -0.30 0.65 1.03
C GLY A 21 0.28 0.01 2.30
N SER A 22 0.14 -1.30 2.51
CA SER A 22 -0.58 -2.26 1.66
C SER A 22 -2.07 -1.94 1.52
N VAL A 23 -2.57 -1.91 0.28
CA VAL A 23 -3.97 -1.68 -0.04
C VAL A 23 -4.65 -3.02 -0.31
N THR A 24 -5.84 -3.21 0.25
CA THR A 24 -6.69 -4.40 0.04
C THR A 24 -7.84 -4.09 -0.91
N PRO A 25 -8.44 -5.10 -1.58
CA PRO A 25 -9.59 -4.88 -2.46
C PRO A 25 -10.73 -4.12 -1.80
N LEU A 26 -11.25 -4.66 -0.70
CA LEU A 26 -12.32 -4.08 0.09
C LEU A 26 -11.75 -3.28 1.28
N PRO A 27 -12.46 -2.25 1.75
CA PRO A 27 -12.11 -1.56 2.99
C PRO A 27 -12.11 -2.52 4.18
N GLN A 28 -11.19 -2.30 5.12
CA GLN A 28 -11.19 -2.99 6.41
C GLN A 28 -10.47 -2.16 7.48
N ASP A 29 -10.97 -2.21 8.71
CA ASP A 29 -10.44 -1.39 9.80
C ASP A 29 -9.08 -1.86 10.32
N GLY A 30 -8.71 -3.12 10.05
CA GLY A 30 -7.56 -3.82 10.63
C GLY A 30 -7.86 -4.37 12.02
N ASN A 31 -6.83 -4.71 12.79
CA ASN A 31 -7.00 -5.25 14.15
C ASN A 31 -7.40 -4.15 15.16
N PRO A 32 -8.10 -4.47 16.27
CA PRO A 32 -8.47 -3.50 17.29
C PRO A 32 -7.28 -2.71 17.86
N LYS A 33 -7.52 -1.49 18.32
CA LYS A 33 -6.52 -0.67 19.03
C LYS A 33 -6.43 -1.11 20.51
N PRO A 34 -5.27 -0.96 21.19
CA PRO A 34 -3.99 -0.41 20.70
C PRO A 34 -3.20 -1.42 19.85
N ARG A 35 -2.58 -0.91 18.78
CA ARG A 35 -1.95 -1.76 17.72
C ARG A 35 -0.62 -1.26 17.18
N VAL A 36 -0.06 -0.21 17.77
CA VAL A 36 1.29 0.30 17.50
C VAL A 36 1.90 0.76 18.82
N PHE A 37 3.13 0.35 19.06
CA PHE A 37 3.85 0.57 20.31
C PHE A 37 5.27 1.02 19.96
N ARG A 38 5.73 2.13 20.55
CA ARG A 38 7.09 2.62 20.38
C ARG A 38 7.96 2.10 21.52
N LEU A 39 9.11 1.57 21.19
CA LEU A 39 10.17 1.16 22.12
C LEU A 39 11.30 2.17 21.93
N VAL A 40 11.29 3.24 22.72
CA VAL A 40 12.13 4.43 22.47
C VAL A 40 13.60 4.10 22.72
N GLU A 41 13.88 3.37 23.80
CA GLU A 41 15.20 2.93 24.22
C GLU A 41 15.84 2.04 23.15
N ASP A 42 15.05 1.11 22.59
CA ASP A 42 15.50 0.17 21.55
C ASP A 42 15.48 0.77 20.13
N ARG A 43 14.99 2.01 19.98
CA ARG A 43 14.68 2.62 18.67
C ARG A 43 13.78 1.72 17.80
N GLY A 44 12.87 1.00 18.44
CA GLY A 44 12.02 -0.03 17.84
C GLY A 44 10.54 0.36 17.78
N VAL A 45 9.80 -0.34 16.91
CA VAL A 45 8.34 -0.25 16.83
C VAL A 45 7.74 -1.63 16.69
N ILE A 46 6.78 -1.97 17.56
CA ILE A 46 5.93 -3.16 17.42
C ILE A 46 4.59 -2.71 16.85
N ASN A 47 4.10 -3.38 15.81
CA ASN A 47 2.77 -3.11 15.26
C ASN A 47 2.01 -4.40 14.93
N ARG A 48 0.69 -4.30 15.07
CA ARG A 48 -0.27 -5.37 14.74
C ARG A 48 -1.45 -4.82 13.96
N TYR A 49 -1.20 -4.01 12.92
CA TYR A 49 -2.26 -3.31 12.18
C TYR A 49 -3.24 -4.25 11.46
N GLY A 50 -2.77 -5.34 10.85
CA GLY A 50 -3.63 -6.28 10.10
C GLY A 50 -4.26 -5.66 8.85
N PHE A 51 -3.46 -4.97 8.03
CA PHE A 51 -3.89 -4.33 6.78
C PHE A 51 -5.14 -3.44 6.91
N ASN A 52 -5.14 -2.47 7.83
CA ASN A 52 -6.14 -1.40 7.78
C ASN A 52 -6.04 -0.63 6.45
N SER A 53 -7.13 -0.56 5.70
CA SER A 53 -7.20 -0.15 4.29
C SER A 53 -8.56 0.48 3.98
N GLN A 54 -8.57 1.51 3.12
CA GLN A 54 -9.82 2.12 2.61
C GLN A 54 -10.31 1.49 1.29
N GLY A 55 -9.69 0.40 0.85
CA GLY A 55 -10.07 -0.32 -0.37
C GLY A 55 -9.45 0.25 -1.65
N HIS A 56 -9.45 -0.55 -2.72
CA HIS A 56 -8.91 -0.14 -4.02
C HIS A 56 -9.64 1.08 -4.58
N ALA A 57 -10.98 1.11 -4.52
CA ALA A 57 -11.78 2.21 -5.07
C ALA A 57 -11.36 3.58 -4.51
N LYS A 58 -11.17 3.68 -3.18
CA LYS A 58 -10.81 4.95 -2.55
C LYS A 58 -9.37 5.37 -2.86
N VAL A 59 -8.45 4.41 -2.86
CA VAL A 59 -7.04 4.69 -3.18
C VAL A 59 -6.89 5.07 -4.66
N ARG A 60 -7.62 4.40 -5.56
CA ARG A 60 -7.65 4.72 -6.98
C ARG A 60 -8.10 6.16 -7.23
N GLU A 61 -9.19 6.60 -6.58
CA GLU A 61 -9.66 7.99 -6.69
C GLU A 61 -8.55 9.00 -6.37
N ARG A 62 -7.74 8.73 -5.34
CA ARG A 62 -6.62 9.60 -4.95
C ARG A 62 -5.45 9.53 -5.93
N LEU A 63 -5.14 8.35 -6.43
CA LEU A 63 -4.11 8.16 -7.44
C LEU A 63 -4.46 8.85 -8.77
N GLU A 64 -5.72 8.79 -9.18
CA GLU A 64 -6.23 9.51 -10.36
C GLU A 64 -6.06 11.03 -10.19
N LYS A 65 -6.45 11.56 -9.03
CA LYS A 65 -6.25 12.99 -8.70
C LYS A 65 -4.77 13.38 -8.70
N TYR A 66 -3.91 12.56 -8.10
CA TYR A 66 -2.47 12.78 -8.06
C TYR A 66 -1.85 12.76 -9.47
N LYS A 67 -2.22 11.79 -10.31
CA LYS A 67 -1.75 11.68 -11.69
C LYS A 67 -2.21 12.87 -12.54
N TYR A 68 -3.47 13.26 -12.44
CA TYR A 68 -3.99 14.43 -13.12
C TYR A 68 -3.22 15.71 -12.72
N TRP A 69 -3.00 15.88 -11.43
CA TRP A 69 -2.30 17.05 -10.89
C TRP A 69 -0.81 17.10 -11.29
N THR A 70 -0.09 15.97 -11.25
CA THR A 70 1.34 15.92 -11.62
C THR A 70 1.59 16.06 -13.12
N LEU A 71 0.61 15.75 -13.97
CA LEU A 71 0.63 15.98 -15.42
C LEU A 71 0.21 17.41 -15.81
N SER A 72 -0.38 18.17 -14.89
CA SER A 72 -0.82 19.55 -15.16
C SER A 72 0.38 20.49 -15.30
N THR A 73 0.54 21.09 -16.48
CA THR A 73 1.66 21.98 -16.82
C THR A 73 1.47 23.43 -16.37
N THR A 74 0.33 23.76 -15.74
CA THR A 74 -0.03 25.13 -15.34
C THR A 74 0.46 25.52 -13.94
N THR A 75 1.10 24.62 -13.19
CA THR A 75 1.55 24.93 -11.82
C THR A 75 2.99 25.46 -11.83
N SER A 76 3.21 26.66 -11.31
CA SER A 76 4.51 27.35 -11.20
C SER A 76 5.45 26.74 -10.15
N LYS A 77 5.02 25.72 -9.41
CA LYS A 77 5.77 25.11 -8.32
C LYS A 77 6.57 23.91 -8.85
N GLN A 78 7.89 23.92 -8.65
CA GLN A 78 8.73 22.76 -8.92
C GLN A 78 8.50 21.70 -7.84
N TYR A 79 7.73 20.67 -8.16
CA TYR A 79 7.54 19.50 -7.31
C TYR A 79 8.65 18.49 -7.53
N ARG A 80 9.10 17.85 -6.45
CA ARG A 80 10.03 16.72 -6.60
C ARG A 80 9.27 15.55 -7.21
N ARG A 81 9.86 14.97 -8.26
CA ARG A 81 9.38 13.72 -8.87
C ARG A 81 10.21 12.57 -8.33
N GLY A 82 9.56 11.44 -8.13
CA GLY A 82 10.20 10.19 -7.76
C GLY A 82 9.27 9.01 -8.03
N PRO A 83 9.80 7.78 -8.13
CA PRO A 83 8.98 6.61 -8.39
C PRO A 83 7.93 6.38 -7.31
N LEU A 84 6.76 5.90 -7.73
CA LEU A 84 5.66 5.51 -6.88
C LEU A 84 5.49 3.98 -6.89
N GLY A 85 5.69 3.36 -5.74
CA GLY A 85 5.37 1.96 -5.50
C GLY A 85 3.94 1.79 -5.01
N VAL A 86 3.23 0.79 -5.54
CA VAL A 86 1.93 0.37 -5.00
C VAL A 86 2.04 -1.00 -4.36
N ASN A 87 1.89 -1.03 -3.04
CA ASN A 87 1.90 -2.26 -2.26
C ASN A 87 0.47 -2.81 -2.12
N LEU A 88 0.29 -4.06 -2.56
CA LEU A 88 -0.99 -4.78 -2.59
C LEU A 88 -1.02 -5.84 -1.50
N GLY A 89 -2.16 -5.95 -0.82
CA GLY A 89 -2.42 -6.97 0.19
C GLY A 89 -3.78 -7.63 -0.02
N LYS A 90 -3.96 -8.82 0.54
CA LYS A 90 -5.27 -9.49 0.55
C LYS A 90 -6.17 -8.99 1.68
N ASN A 91 -7.49 -9.08 1.49
CA ASN A 91 -8.42 -8.89 2.60
C ASN A 91 -8.30 -10.02 3.64
N LYS A 92 -8.62 -9.70 4.91
CA LYS A 92 -8.52 -10.66 6.02
C LYS A 92 -9.42 -11.88 5.80
N THR A 93 -10.64 -11.65 5.32
CA THR A 93 -11.69 -12.65 5.09
C THR A 93 -11.79 -13.10 3.64
N SER A 94 -10.76 -12.88 2.82
CA SER A 94 -10.77 -13.33 1.43
C SER A 94 -10.55 -14.84 1.34
N ASP A 95 -11.43 -15.50 0.61
CA ASP A 95 -11.36 -16.92 0.29
C ASP A 95 -10.39 -17.21 -0.87
N SER A 96 -10.02 -16.18 -1.64
CA SER A 96 -9.10 -16.29 -2.79
C SER A 96 -8.01 -15.20 -2.74
N PRO A 97 -6.89 -15.45 -2.03
CA PRO A 97 -5.79 -14.50 -1.93
C PRO A 97 -5.20 -14.10 -3.29
N ILE A 98 -5.14 -15.02 -4.25
CA ILE A 98 -4.62 -14.75 -5.59
C ILE A 98 -5.50 -13.73 -6.31
N GLU A 99 -6.82 -13.93 -6.28
CA GLU A 99 -7.76 -12.98 -6.89
C GLU A 99 -7.68 -11.59 -6.27
N ASP A 100 -7.42 -11.48 -4.98
CA ASP A 100 -7.22 -10.16 -4.34
C ASP A 100 -6.02 -9.43 -4.94
N TYR A 101 -4.91 -10.13 -5.18
CA TYR A 101 -3.74 -9.54 -5.83
C TYR A 101 -4.01 -9.21 -7.28
N VAL A 102 -4.66 -10.09 -8.04
CA VAL A 102 -5.06 -9.83 -9.44
C VAL A 102 -5.92 -8.57 -9.52
N ARG A 103 -6.96 -8.46 -8.68
CA ARG A 103 -7.80 -7.25 -8.59
C ARG A 103 -6.99 -6.01 -8.24
N GLY A 104 -5.93 -6.14 -7.43
CA GLY A 104 -5.04 -5.05 -7.08
C GLY A 104 -4.17 -4.60 -8.25
N VAL A 105 -3.60 -5.54 -8.99
CA VAL A 105 -2.83 -5.27 -10.21
C VAL A 105 -3.72 -4.58 -11.26
N GLU A 106 -4.92 -5.10 -11.51
CA GLU A 106 -5.86 -4.50 -12.46
C GLU A 106 -6.33 -3.10 -12.03
N ALA A 107 -6.67 -2.92 -10.75
CA ALA A 107 -7.25 -1.68 -10.27
C ALA A 107 -6.23 -0.55 -10.08
N LEU A 108 -5.02 -0.88 -9.59
CA LEU A 108 -4.02 0.08 -9.14
C LEU A 108 -2.69 0.01 -9.90
N GLY A 109 -2.45 -1.08 -10.64
CA GLY A 109 -1.26 -1.28 -11.47
C GLY A 109 -0.90 -0.09 -12.37
N PRO A 110 -1.86 0.47 -13.13
CA PRO A 110 -1.62 1.60 -14.04
C PRO A 110 -1.14 2.92 -13.40
N PHE A 111 -1.05 2.98 -12.06
CA PHE A 111 -0.65 4.18 -11.32
C PHE A 111 0.73 4.07 -10.66
N GLY A 112 1.28 2.86 -10.50
CA GLY A 112 2.59 2.65 -9.90
C GLY A 112 3.69 2.50 -10.95
N ASP A 113 4.89 2.98 -10.63
CA ASP A 113 6.11 2.67 -11.37
C ASP A 113 6.62 1.25 -11.05
N TYR A 114 6.24 0.72 -9.89
CA TYR A 114 6.42 -0.68 -9.52
C TYR A 114 5.30 -1.16 -8.60
N LEU A 115 5.12 -2.48 -8.55
CA LEU A 115 4.12 -3.15 -7.70
C LEU A 115 4.79 -4.05 -6.68
N VAL A 116 4.20 -4.13 -5.51
CA VAL A 116 4.65 -5.03 -4.43
C VAL A 116 3.50 -5.95 -4.05
N ILE A 117 3.73 -7.26 -4.13
CA ILE A 117 2.80 -8.29 -3.67
C ILE A 117 3.17 -8.66 -2.23
N ASN A 118 2.41 -8.18 -1.25
CA ASN A 118 2.75 -8.37 0.16
C ASN A 118 2.23 -9.70 0.72
N ILE A 119 3.11 -10.70 0.70
CA ILE A 119 2.90 -12.02 1.31
C ILE A 119 3.65 -12.21 2.65
N SER A 120 4.17 -11.14 3.25
CA SER A 120 5.11 -11.23 4.39
C SER A 120 4.56 -10.74 5.73
N SER A 121 3.41 -10.04 5.74
CA SER A 121 2.81 -9.50 6.97
C SER A 121 2.55 -10.59 8.02
N PRO A 122 3.11 -10.47 9.24
CA PRO A 122 2.84 -11.38 10.35
C PRO A 122 1.44 -11.18 10.96
N ASN A 123 0.77 -10.07 10.60
CA ASN A 123 -0.46 -9.60 11.24
C ASN A 123 -1.73 -10.05 10.52
N THR A 124 -1.57 -10.82 9.45
CA THR A 124 -2.65 -11.39 8.64
C THR A 124 -2.51 -12.92 8.70
N PRO A 125 -3.41 -13.63 9.41
CA PRO A 125 -3.32 -15.08 9.55
C PRO A 125 -3.21 -15.78 8.18
N GLY A 126 -2.34 -16.81 8.10
CA GLY A 126 -2.15 -17.60 6.89
C GLY A 126 -1.48 -16.86 5.71
N LEU A 127 -1.01 -15.62 5.90
CA LEU A 127 -0.38 -14.89 4.79
C LEU A 127 1.02 -15.42 4.47
N ARG A 128 1.83 -15.74 5.49
CA ARG A 128 3.19 -16.25 5.29
C ARG A 128 3.23 -17.65 4.71
N SER A 129 2.17 -18.44 4.82
CA SER A 129 2.09 -19.73 4.14
C SER A 129 2.03 -19.59 2.61
N LEU A 130 1.75 -18.39 2.08
CA LEU A 130 1.85 -18.10 0.65
C LEU A 130 3.30 -18.00 0.16
N GLN A 131 4.29 -18.03 1.05
CA GLN A 131 5.71 -17.95 0.68
C GLN A 131 6.30 -19.30 0.22
N VAL A 132 5.51 -20.37 0.19
CA VAL A 132 5.95 -21.66 -0.31
C VAL A 132 6.13 -21.63 -1.83
N ASN A 133 7.19 -22.26 -2.35
CA ASN A 133 7.53 -22.22 -3.78
C ASN A 133 6.37 -22.65 -4.69
N SER A 134 5.58 -23.64 -4.26
CA SER A 134 4.43 -24.14 -5.03
C SER A 134 3.31 -23.11 -5.20
N PHE A 135 3.25 -22.09 -4.34
CA PHE A 135 2.27 -21.01 -4.46
C PHE A 135 2.82 -19.83 -5.26
N ILE A 136 4.11 -19.50 -5.08
CA ILE A 136 4.75 -18.37 -5.80
C ILE A 136 4.88 -18.64 -7.31
N ALA A 137 5.04 -19.91 -7.71
CA ALA A 137 5.23 -20.28 -9.10
C ALA A 137 3.92 -20.45 -9.91
N GLN A 138 2.75 -20.25 -9.29
CA GLN A 138 1.43 -20.28 -9.95
C GLN A 138 1.07 -18.90 -10.51
#